data_AF-A0A2K3K9K7-F1
#
_entry.id   AF-A0A2K3K9K7-F1
#
_cell.length_a   1.000
_cell.length_b   1.000
_cell.length_c   1.000
_cell.angle_alpha   90.00
_cell.angle_beta   90.00
_cell.angle_gamma   90.00
#
_symmetry.space_group_name_H-M   'P 1'
#
loop_
_entity.id
_entity.type
_entity.pdbx_description
1 polymer ?
#
loop_
_entity_poly.entity_id
_entity_poly.type
_entity_poly.pdbx_seq_one_letter_code
_entity_poly.pdbx_strand_id
1 'polypeptide(L)'
;MDKEGGYVSRPPLLDGSNYDYWKSRMVAFLKSIDSRTWKVVLKGWKHPKIKDANGADTEELKPEEDWTTSEDTEALGNSKALNALFNGVDQHMFQLIKK
;
A
#
# COMPACT_ATOMS: atom_id res chain seq x y z
N MET A 1 -18.71 18.22 21.80
CA MET A 1 -18.17 17.42 20.68
C MET A 1 -16.94 16.74 21.18
N ASP A 2 -17.09 15.49 21.58
CA ASP A 2 -16.02 14.71 22.18
C ASP A 2 -14.91 14.52 21.15
N LYS A 3 -13.69 14.94 21.52
CA LYS A 3 -12.48 14.64 20.75
C LYS A 3 -12.11 13.19 21.04
N GLU A 4 -12.82 12.27 20.42
CA GLU A 4 -12.47 10.85 20.50
C GLU A 4 -11.05 10.67 19.97
N GLY A 5 -10.19 10.09 20.80
CA GLY A 5 -8.87 9.62 20.38
C GLY A 5 -9.05 8.62 19.25
N GLY A 6 -8.54 8.95 18.06
CA GLY A 6 -8.80 8.17 16.87
C GLY A 6 -8.39 6.70 17.02
N TYR A 7 -9.26 5.81 16.58
CA TYR A 7 -9.02 4.36 16.54
C TYR A 7 -7.68 4.06 15.86
N VAL A 8 -6.68 3.63 16.64
CA VAL A 8 -5.33 3.31 16.14
C VAL A 8 -5.32 2.11 15.20
N SER A 9 -6.42 1.35 15.16
CA SER A 9 -6.60 0.13 14.37
C SER A 9 -7.22 0.36 13.00
N ARG A 10 -7.75 1.56 12.70
CA ARG A 10 -8.44 1.84 11.43
C ARG A 10 -7.71 2.93 10.63
N PRO A 11 -7.61 2.79 9.30
CA PRO A 11 -7.06 3.84 8.47
C PRO A 11 -7.93 5.11 8.57
N PRO A 12 -7.32 6.32 8.47
CA PRO A 12 -8.09 7.56 8.39
C PRO A 12 -8.89 7.59 7.09
N LEU A 13 -10.12 8.10 7.14
CA LEU A 13 -11.00 8.22 5.98
C LEU A 13 -10.75 9.56 5.26
N LEU A 14 -10.56 9.51 3.94
CA LEU A 14 -10.57 10.69 3.06
C LEU A 14 -12.00 10.90 2.55
N ASP A 15 -12.67 11.94 3.03
CA ASP A 15 -14.07 12.27 2.73
C ASP A 15 -14.23 13.46 1.76
N GLY A 16 -13.13 13.93 1.18
CA GLY A 16 -13.08 15.13 0.33
C GLY A 16 -12.67 16.41 1.07
N SER A 17 -12.51 16.35 2.39
CA SER A 17 -11.97 17.44 3.18
C SER A 17 -10.53 17.19 3.63
N ASN A 18 -9.75 18.27 3.73
CA ASN A 18 -8.43 18.31 4.38
C ASN A 18 -7.47 17.15 4.00
N TYR A 19 -7.17 17.06 2.70
CA TYR A 19 -6.28 16.03 2.15
C TYR A 19 -4.92 15.99 2.85
N ASP A 20 -4.33 17.14 3.19
CA ASP A 20 -3.02 17.18 3.86
C ASP A 20 -3.06 16.52 5.24
N TYR A 21 -4.11 16.78 6.02
CA TYR A 21 -4.31 16.12 7.31
C TYR A 21 -4.51 14.61 7.13
N TRP A 22 -5.37 14.20 6.19
CA TRP A 22 -5.57 12.78 5.87
C TRP A 22 -4.26 12.10 5.47
N LYS A 23 -3.48 12.73 4.59
CA LYS A 23 -2.20 12.22 4.10
C LYS A 23 -1.22 12.03 5.24
N SER A 24 -1.06 13.02 6.12
CA SER A 24 -0.20 12.90 7.30
C SER A 24 -0.64 11.75 8.21
N ARG A 25 -1.94 11.59 8.44
CA ARG A 25 -2.50 10.49 9.24
C ARG A 25 -2.32 9.13 8.57
N MET A 26 -2.49 9.03 7.26
CA MET A 26 -2.33 7.80 6.49
C MET A 26 -0.88 7.34 6.48
N VAL A 27 0.07 8.28 6.30
CA VAL A 27 1.50 7.98 6.41
C VAL A 27 1.86 7.45 7.80
N ALA A 28 1.33 8.06 8.87
CA ALA A 28 1.55 7.58 10.23
C ALA A 28 0.96 6.17 10.44
N PHE A 29 -0.25 5.93 9.93
CA PHE A 29 -0.92 4.63 10.01
C PHE A 29 -0.16 3.51 9.27
N LEU A 30 0.26 3.76 8.03
CA LEU A 30 1.06 2.79 7.25
C LEU A 30 2.38 2.45 7.95
N LYS A 31 3.03 3.44 8.57
CA LYS A 31 4.26 3.23 9.36
C LYS A 31 4.00 2.43 10.64
N SER A 32 2.82 2.56 11.25
CA SER A 32 2.46 1.78 12.45
C SER A 32 2.07 0.34 12.14
N ILE A 33 1.65 0.01 10.91
CA ILE A 33 1.41 -1.38 10.49
C ILE A 33 2.71 -2.19 10.56
N ASP A 34 3.71 -1.78 9.78
CA ASP A 34 5.11 -2.20 9.92
C ASP A 34 6.01 -1.36 9.01
N SER A 35 7.32 -1.42 9.27
CA SER A 35 8.32 -0.67 8.50
C SER A 35 8.46 -1.12 7.04
N ARG A 36 8.04 -2.35 6.69
CA ARG A 36 8.11 -2.90 5.33
C ARG A 36 7.01 -2.32 4.45
N THR A 37 5.80 -2.22 4.99
CA THR A 37 4.62 -1.63 4.34
C THR A 37 4.92 -0.21 3.85
N TRP A 38 5.47 0.65 4.71
CA TRP A 38 5.85 2.02 4.31
C TRP A 38 6.98 2.06 3.28
N LYS A 39 8.01 1.20 3.43
CA LYS A 39 9.12 1.13 2.47
C LYS A 39 8.64 0.73 1.07
N VAL A 40 7.68 -0.18 0.97
CA VAL A 40 7.11 -0.62 -0.31
C VAL A 40 6.36 0.53 -1.00
N VAL A 41 5.61 1.35 -0.24
CA VAL A 41 4.95 2.55 -0.78
C VAL A 41 5.98 3.55 -1.34
N LEU A 42 7.11 3.74 -0.64
CA LEU A 42 8.17 4.63 -1.12
C LEU A 42 8.91 4.10 -2.36
N LYS A 43 9.23 2.81 -2.39
CA LYS A 43 9.95 2.16 -3.50
C LYS A 43 9.08 2.03 -4.76
N GLY A 44 7.77 1.89 -4.56
CA GLY A 44 6.84 1.45 -5.58
C GLY A 44 6.99 -0.04 -5.80
N TRP A 45 6.00 -0.83 -5.39
CA TRP A 45 6.01 -2.25 -5.66
C TRP A 45 5.86 -2.50 -7.16
N LYS A 46 6.59 -3.49 -7.68
CA LYS A 46 6.43 -4.02 -9.02
C LYS A 46 6.32 -5.53 -8.92
N HIS A 47 5.44 -6.09 -9.72
CA HIS A 47 5.28 -7.52 -9.81
C HIS A 47 6.61 -8.17 -10.27
N PRO A 48 7.11 -9.21 -9.59
CA PRO A 48 8.28 -9.95 -10.02
C PRO A 48 8.10 -10.49 -11.45
N LYS A 49 9.19 -10.47 -12.23
CA LYS A 49 9.21 -10.98 -13.60
C LYS A 49 10.16 -12.17 -13.71
N ILE A 50 9.92 -13.04 -14.70
CA ILE A 50 10.82 -14.15 -15.00
C ILE A 50 12.14 -13.56 -15.50
N LYS A 51 13.26 -14.14 -15.08
CA LYS A 51 14.59 -13.73 -15.52
C LYS A 51 15.09 -14.58 -16.68
N ASP A 52 15.72 -13.95 -17.66
CA ASP A 52 16.37 -14.65 -18.76
C ASP A 52 17.68 -15.32 -18.31
N ALA A 53 18.35 -16.01 -19.24
CA ALA A 53 19.62 -16.68 -18.97
C ALA A 53 20.76 -15.74 -18.52
N ASN A 54 20.63 -14.44 -18.80
CA ASN A 54 21.59 -13.41 -18.39
C ASN A 54 21.19 -12.73 -17.07
N GLY A 55 20.06 -13.13 -16.46
CA GLY A 55 19.54 -12.57 -15.23
C GLY A 55 18.74 -11.26 -15.39
N ALA A 56 18.39 -10.88 -16.63
CA ALA A 56 17.58 -9.71 -16.93
C ALA A 56 16.08 -10.03 -16.84
N ASP A 57 15.27 -9.05 -16.41
CA ASP A 57 13.81 -9.20 -16.37
C ASP A 57 13.25 -9.33 -17.79
N THR A 58 12.43 -10.35 -18.01
CA THR A 58 11.63 -10.53 -19.23
C THR A 58 10.35 -9.67 -19.18
N GLU A 59 9.44 -9.81 -20.15
CA GLU A 59 8.09 -9.21 -20.04
C GLU A 59 7.09 -10.11 -19.31
N GLU A 60 7.45 -11.36 -19.06
CA GLU A 60 6.57 -12.33 -18.40
C GLU A 60 6.59 -12.15 -16.89
N LEU A 61 5.39 -12.11 -16.28
CA LEU A 61 5.25 -12.07 -14.83
C LEU A 61 5.60 -13.44 -14.24
N LYS A 62 6.36 -13.43 -13.16
CA LYS A 62 6.74 -14.64 -12.43
C LYS A 62 5.54 -15.16 -11.62
N PRO A 63 5.13 -16.43 -11.73
CA PRO A 63 4.06 -17.00 -10.92
C PRO A 63 4.30 -16.79 -9.42
N GLU A 64 3.23 -16.54 -8.64
CA GLU A 64 3.34 -16.30 -7.19
C GLU A 64 3.96 -17.48 -6.45
N GLU A 65 3.69 -18.71 -6.90
CA GLU A 65 4.27 -19.93 -6.33
C GLU A 65 5.80 -20.02 -6.43
N ASP A 66 6.39 -19.29 -7.38
CA ASP A 66 7.83 -19.26 -7.61
C ASP A 66 8.51 -18.06 -6.93
N TRP A 67 7.76 -17.23 -6.21
CA TRP A 67 8.32 -16.06 -5.56
C TRP A 67 9.33 -16.47 -4.47
N THR A 68 10.43 -15.73 -4.43
CA THR A 68 11.39 -15.84 -3.34
C THR A 68 10.79 -15.24 -2.08
N THR A 69 11.30 -15.62 -0.90
CA THR A 69 10.87 -15.06 0.37
C THR A 69 10.98 -13.52 0.42
N SER A 70 11.94 -12.93 -0.30
CA SER A 70 12.06 -11.48 -0.41
C SER A 70 10.93 -10.87 -1.25
N GLU A 71 10.62 -11.49 -2.39
CA GLU A 71 9.51 -11.07 -3.28
C GLU A 71 8.16 -11.16 -2.54
N ASP A 72 7.91 -12.28 -1.83
CA ASP A 72 6.73 -12.46 -0.98
C ASP A 72 6.62 -11.39 0.10
N THR A 73 7.74 -11.07 0.76
CA THR A 73 7.76 -10.07 1.83
C THR A 73 7.44 -8.67 1.29
N GLU A 74 7.93 -8.32 0.10
CA GLU A 74 7.61 -7.06 -0.56
C GLU A 74 6.13 -7.03 -1.02
N ALA A 75 5.63 -8.14 -1.58
CA ALA A 75 4.23 -8.27 -2.00
C ALA A 75 3.27 -8.18 -0.82
N LEU A 76 3.57 -8.81 0.32
CA LEU A 76 2.79 -8.68 1.54
C LEU A 76 2.74 -7.23 2.04
N GLY A 77 3.86 -6.52 2.01
CA GLY A 77 3.91 -5.09 2.34
C GLY A 77 3.03 -4.25 1.41
N ASN A 78 3.05 -4.54 0.11
CA ASN A 78 2.19 -3.90 -0.88
C ASN A 78 0.70 -4.14 -0.59
N SER A 79 0.32 -5.39 -0.34
CA SER A 79 -1.07 -5.78 -0.04
C SER A 79 -1.61 -5.09 1.22
N LYS A 80 -0.79 -4.98 2.27
CA LYS A 80 -1.16 -4.22 3.48
C LYS A 80 -1.36 -2.74 3.19
N ALA A 81 -0.49 -2.14 2.38
CA ALA A 81 -0.59 -0.74 2.01
C ALA A 81 -1.85 -0.47 1.18
N LEU A 82 -2.11 -1.29 0.16
CA LEU A 82 -3.32 -1.21 -0.66
C LEU A 82 -4.58 -1.37 0.19
N ASN A 83 -4.61 -2.36 1.10
CA ASN A 83 -5.73 -2.55 2.00
C ASN A 83 -5.99 -1.30 2.87
N ALA A 84 -4.95 -0.69 3.44
CA ALA A 84 -5.09 0.53 4.23
C ALA A 84 -5.58 1.72 3.38
N LEU A 85 -5.08 1.88 2.16
CA LEU A 85 -5.47 2.94 1.25
C LEU A 85 -6.92 2.78 0.77
N PHE A 86 -7.33 1.57 0.37
CA PHE A 86 -8.70 1.32 -0.08
C PHE A 86 -9.74 1.48 1.04
N ASN A 87 -9.40 1.09 2.27
CA ASN A 87 -10.28 1.30 3.43
C ASN A 87 -10.20 2.74 3.99
N GLY A 88 -9.20 3.52 3.58
CA GLY A 88 -8.99 4.89 4.03
C GLY A 88 -9.49 5.96 3.07
N VAL A 89 -10.20 5.58 2.01
CA VAL A 89 -10.75 6.51 1.01
C VAL A 89 -12.24 6.27 0.90
N ASP A 90 -13.04 7.34 1.03
CA ASP A 90 -14.47 7.27 0.83
C ASP A 90 -14.81 6.83 -0.61
N GLN A 91 -15.93 6.12 -0.78
CA GLN A 91 -16.35 5.59 -2.08
C GLN A 91 -16.46 6.69 -3.15
N HIS A 92 -16.94 7.88 -2.81
CA HIS A 92 -17.03 9.00 -3.74
C HIS A 92 -15.65 9.50 -4.15
N MET A 93 -14.72 9.62 -3.19
CA MET A 93 -13.34 10.03 -3.45
C MET A 93 -12.58 8.99 -4.27
N PHE A 94 -12.86 7.71 -4.06
CA PHE A 94 -12.22 6.62 -4.80
C PHE A 94 -12.51 6.68 -6.31
N GLN A 95 -13.74 7.06 -6.70
CA GLN A 95 -14.10 7.24 -8.11
C GLN A 95 -13.29 8.33 -8.82
N LEU A 96 -12.79 9.32 -8.07
CA LEU A 96 -11.97 10.41 -8.63
C LEU A 96 -10.51 9.99 -8.89
N ILE A 97 -10.04 8.92 -8.24
CA ILE A 97 -8.63 8.50 -8.27
C ILE A 97 -8.45 7.21 -9.10
N LYS A 98 -9.49 6.38 -9.21
CA LYS A 98 -9.49 5.20 -10.07
C LYS A 98 -9.50 5.63 -11.54
N LYS A 99 -8.30 5.71 -12.15
CA LYS A 99 -8.14 5.71 -13.62
C LYS A 99 -8.22 4.29 -14.17
#